data_AF-A0A813WVM1-F1
#
_entry.id   AF-A0A813WVM1-F1
#
_cell.length_a   1.000
_cell.length_b   1.000
_cell.length_c   1.000
_cell.angle_alpha   90.00
_cell.angle_beta   90.00
_cell.angle_gamma   90.00
#
_symmetry.space_group_name_H-M   'P 1'
#
loop_
_entity.id
_entity.type
_entity.pdbx_description
1 polymer ?
#
loop_
_entity_poly.entity_id
_entity_poly.type
_entity_poly.pdbx_seq_one_letter_code
_entity_poly.pdbx_strand_id
1 'polypeptide(L)'
;MINGAKLVEKWECDWNRSVKNDPEVGNFVKQCKIREQINPPDALFGGLRSVMKMLLNSFWGRFGMNTNKTQYKVISNPLEWFEMVCDDQYTIHIADFFHENYVQVFYSTNGEMHEGSSQNSVVLAAFVTCHGRLKLYEELKKIDKRVLYFNTDSIIDVRSPGQYRPILGDYLGDFTD
;
A
#
# COMPACT_ATOMS: atom_id res chain seq x y z
N MET A 1 -23.37 26.22 -12.73
CA MET A 1 -23.16 26.42 -14.18
C MET A 1 -21.69 26.65 -14.41
N ILE A 2 -20.98 25.64 -14.89
CA ILE A 2 -19.62 25.77 -15.43
C ILE A 2 -19.81 25.66 -16.95
N ASN A 3 -19.65 26.78 -17.64
CA ASN A 3 -19.50 26.96 -19.10
C ASN A 3 -20.24 25.96 -20.01
N GLY A 4 -21.50 26.24 -20.35
CA GLY A 4 -22.13 25.85 -21.63
C GLY A 4 -22.37 24.36 -21.92
N ALA A 5 -21.86 23.43 -21.13
CA ALA A 5 -22.03 22.00 -21.35
C ALA A 5 -23.28 21.46 -20.63
N LYS A 6 -24.16 20.80 -21.39
CA LYS A 6 -25.31 20.07 -20.84
C LYS A 6 -24.85 18.69 -20.39
N LEU A 7 -24.91 18.42 -19.09
CA LEU A 7 -24.70 17.07 -18.56
C LEU A 7 -25.84 16.17 -19.05
N VAL A 8 -25.48 15.04 -19.67
CA VAL A 8 -26.43 14.01 -20.10
C VAL A 8 -25.98 12.70 -19.46
N GLU A 9 -26.80 12.18 -18.56
CA GLU A 9 -26.59 10.87 -17.94
C GLU A 9 -27.08 9.77 -18.88
N LYS A 10 -26.30 8.71 -19.03
CA LYS A 10 -26.60 7.60 -19.94
C LYS A 10 -26.17 6.27 -19.33
N TRP A 11 -27.02 5.26 -19.45
CA TRP A 11 -26.73 3.89 -19.01
C TRP A 11 -25.63 3.24 -19.85
N GLU A 12 -24.85 2.35 -19.24
CA GLU A 12 -23.67 1.71 -19.86
C GLU A 12 -24.02 0.96 -21.16
N CYS A 13 -25.16 0.27 -21.20
CA CYS A 13 -25.60 -0.45 -22.39
C CYS A 13 -25.92 0.49 -23.57
N ASP A 14 -26.53 1.63 -23.30
CA ASP A 14 -26.83 2.66 -24.29
C ASP A 14 -25.58 3.43 -24.71
N TRP A 15 -24.63 3.62 -23.79
CA TRP A 15 -23.31 4.17 -24.07
C TRP A 15 -22.54 3.27 -25.04
N ASN A 16 -22.45 1.97 -24.75
CA ASN A 16 -21.78 0.98 -25.60
C ASN A 16 -22.40 0.88 -27.00
N ARG A 17 -23.72 1.07 -27.11
CA ARG A 17 -24.41 1.17 -28.39
C ARG A 17 -24.02 2.43 -29.16
N SER A 18 -23.91 3.57 -28.49
CA SER A 18 -23.45 4.82 -29.11
C SER A 18 -22.01 4.75 -29.58
N VAL A 19 -21.09 4.18 -28.79
CA VAL A 19 -19.68 4.03 -29.21
C VAL A 19 -19.53 3.19 -30.48
N LYS A 20 -20.43 2.22 -30.71
CA LYS A 20 -20.43 1.36 -31.90
C LYS A 20 -21.12 1.98 -33.11
N ASN A 21 -22.25 2.66 -32.88
CA ASN A 21 -23.14 3.09 -33.96
C ASN A 21 -22.93 4.55 -34.37
N ASP A 22 -22.33 5.37 -33.51
CA ASP A 22 -22.03 6.77 -33.78
C ASP A 22 -20.54 6.93 -34.13
N PRO A 23 -20.20 7.25 -35.38
CA PRO A 23 -18.81 7.43 -35.80
C PRO A 23 -18.11 8.58 -35.07
N GLU A 24 -18.84 9.61 -34.66
CA GLU A 24 -18.30 10.78 -33.97
C GLU A 24 -17.90 10.42 -32.53
N VAL A 25 -18.77 9.72 -31.81
CA VAL A 25 -18.47 9.18 -30.47
C VAL A 25 -17.39 8.10 -30.54
N GLY A 26 -17.43 7.22 -31.54
CA GLY A 26 -16.42 6.18 -31.74
C GLY A 26 -15.03 6.75 -32.04
N ASN A 27 -14.94 7.81 -32.84
CA ASN A 27 -13.69 8.52 -33.10
C ASN A 27 -13.24 9.35 -31.90
N PHE A 28 -14.17 9.99 -31.19
CA PHE A 28 -13.90 10.68 -29.94
C PHE A 28 -13.33 9.73 -28.88
N VAL A 29 -13.89 8.52 -28.70
CA VAL A 29 -13.35 7.52 -27.75
C VAL A 29 -11.96 7.00 -28.18
N LYS A 30 -11.69 6.89 -29.48
CA LYS A 30 -10.35 6.51 -29.97
C LYS A 30 -9.31 7.63 -29.79
N GLN A 31 -9.73 8.90 -29.90
CA GLN A 31 -8.87 10.08 -29.71
C GLN A 31 -8.72 10.44 -28.22
N CYS A 32 -9.78 10.29 -27.43
CA CYS A 32 -9.75 10.29 -25.98
C CYS A 32 -9.08 9.02 -25.49
N LYS A 33 -7.76 9.03 -25.51
CA LYS A 33 -7.01 8.34 -24.47
C LYS A 33 -7.42 9.01 -23.16
N ILE A 34 -8.46 8.51 -22.49
CA ILE A 34 -8.63 8.74 -21.05
C ILE A 34 -7.48 7.97 -20.39
N ARG A 35 -6.31 8.59 -20.43
CA ARG A 35 -5.14 8.27 -19.63
C ARG A 35 -4.64 9.62 -19.19
N GLU A 36 -5.34 10.21 -18.23
CA GLU A 36 -4.79 11.34 -17.50
C GLU A 36 -3.47 10.85 -16.91
N GLN A 37 -2.37 11.32 -17.50
CA GLN A 37 -1.07 11.29 -16.85
C GLN A 37 -1.21 12.16 -15.61
N ILE A 38 -1.20 11.54 -14.44
CA ILE A 38 -0.58 12.22 -13.31
C ILE A 38 0.90 12.20 -13.67
N ASN A 39 1.50 13.36 -13.95
CA ASN A 39 2.94 13.48 -14.14
C ASN A 39 3.50 13.97 -12.78
N PRO A 40 3.91 13.07 -11.86
CA PRO A 40 4.26 13.46 -10.50
C PRO A 40 5.45 14.43 -10.38
N PRO A 41 6.45 14.45 -11.29
CA PRO A 41 7.58 15.39 -11.20
C PRO A 41 7.16 16.86 -11.35
N ASP A 42 6.20 17.15 -12.23
CA ASP A 42 5.81 18.53 -12.58
C ASP A 42 4.70 19.09 -11.70
N ALA A 43 3.88 18.23 -11.10
CA ALA A 43 2.73 18.64 -10.29
C ALA A 43 3.08 18.96 -8.83
N LEU A 44 4.21 18.46 -8.31
CA LEU A 44 4.52 18.46 -6.88
C LEU A 44 6.03 18.61 -6.69
N PHE A 45 6.48 19.69 -6.02
CA PHE A 45 7.86 19.82 -5.54
C PHE A 45 8.33 18.51 -4.89
N GLY A 46 9.57 18.05 -5.11
CA GLY A 46 10.03 16.68 -4.79
C GLY A 46 9.71 16.18 -3.36
N GLY A 47 9.55 17.07 -2.38
CA GLY A 47 9.04 16.74 -1.05
C GLY A 47 7.59 16.23 -1.05
N LEU A 48 6.68 16.88 -1.78
CA LEU A 48 5.28 16.49 -1.87
C LEU A 48 5.11 15.14 -2.59
N ARG A 49 5.89 14.84 -3.63
CA ARG A 49 5.88 13.51 -4.26
C ARG A 49 6.21 12.42 -3.24
N SER A 50 7.20 12.66 -2.38
CA SER A 50 7.62 11.72 -1.34
C SER A 50 6.53 11.53 -0.28
N VAL A 51 5.86 12.61 0.13
CA VAL A 51 4.71 12.56 1.04
C VAL A 51 3.55 11.77 0.43
N MET A 52 3.19 12.03 -0.83
CA MET A 52 2.11 11.31 -1.52
C MET A 52 2.43 9.81 -1.65
N LYS A 53 3.68 9.46 -1.99
CA LYS A 53 4.12 8.06 -2.03
C LYS A 53 4.01 7.40 -0.64
N MET A 54 4.42 8.11 0.41
CA MET A 54 4.33 7.61 1.78
C MET A 54 2.88 7.41 2.21
N LEU A 55 1.97 8.33 1.86
CA LEU A 55 0.54 8.21 2.16
C LEU A 55 -0.08 6.98 1.49
N LEU A 56 0.17 6.79 0.19
CA LEU A 56 -0.36 5.64 -0.56
C LEU A 56 0.18 4.32 -0.01
N ASN A 57 1.48 4.23 0.28
CA ASN A 57 2.08 3.02 0.85
C ASN A 57 1.58 2.75 2.27
N SER A 58 1.39 3.80 3.08
CA SER A 58 0.86 3.67 4.44
C SER A 58 -0.60 3.27 4.46
N PHE A 59 -1.38 3.68 3.46
CA PHE A 59 -2.79 3.34 3.35
C PHE A 59 -3.00 1.82 3.29
N TRP A 60 -2.31 1.12 2.40
CA TRP A 60 -2.42 -0.34 2.33
C TRP A 60 -1.74 -1.03 3.51
N GLY A 61 -0.65 -0.46 4.03
CA GLY A 61 0.02 -0.95 5.25
C GLY A 61 -0.88 -0.90 6.50
N ARG A 62 -1.80 0.08 6.56
CA ARG A 62 -2.77 0.21 7.65
C ARG A 62 -3.68 -1.01 7.76
N PHE A 63 -4.10 -1.59 6.64
CA PHE A 63 -4.98 -2.76 6.64
C PHE A 63 -4.36 -3.98 7.33
N GLY A 64 -3.05 -4.16 7.23
CA GLY A 64 -2.30 -5.26 7.85
C GLY A 64 -1.58 -4.87 9.15
N MET A 65 -1.85 -3.70 9.72
CA MET A 65 -1.11 -3.19 10.87
C MET A 65 -1.40 -4.01 12.12
N ASN A 66 -0.37 -4.53 12.79
CA ASN A 66 -0.54 -5.08 14.14
C ASN A 66 -0.97 -3.95 15.10
N THR A 67 -2.17 -4.07 15.67
CA THR A 67 -2.73 -3.10 16.63
C THR A 67 -2.31 -3.40 18.06
N ASN A 68 -1.95 -4.66 18.37
CA ASN A 68 -1.43 -5.04 19.67
C ASN A 68 0.10 -4.99 19.64
N LYS A 69 0.64 -3.76 19.63
CA LYS A 69 2.09 -3.55 19.66
C LYS A 69 2.59 -3.59 21.09
N THR A 70 3.79 -4.14 21.28
CA THR A 70 4.52 -3.98 22.53
C THR A 70 4.77 -2.49 22.78
N GLN A 71 4.31 -2.02 23.92
CA GLN A 71 4.53 -0.69 24.45
C GLN A 71 5.54 -0.79 25.58
N TYR A 72 6.14 0.35 25.95
CA TYR A 72 6.98 0.44 27.12
C TYR A 72 6.46 1.52 28.06
N LYS A 73 6.66 1.30 29.36
CA LYS A 73 6.35 2.25 30.41
C LYS A 73 7.45 2.23 31.44
N VAL A 74 7.84 3.38 31.94
CA VAL A 74 8.77 3.50 33.06
C VAL A 74 7.94 3.84 34.29
N ILE A 75 8.02 2.98 35.31
CA ILE A 75 7.22 3.07 36.53
C ILE A 75 8.16 3.37 37.69
N SER A 76 7.82 4.39 38.48
CA SER A 76 8.53 4.73 39.72
C SER A 76 7.75 4.38 40.98
N ASN A 77 6.42 4.27 40.88
CA ASN A 77 5.55 3.94 41.99
C ASN A 77 5.38 2.41 42.09
N PRO A 78 5.77 1.77 43.21
CA PRO A 78 5.57 0.34 43.39
C PRO A 78 4.10 -0.09 43.29
N LEU A 79 3.14 0.75 43.70
CA LEU A 79 1.72 0.41 43.63
C LEU A 79 1.27 0.25 42.17
N GLU A 80 1.68 1.16 41.30
CA GLU A 80 1.38 1.10 39.86
C GLU A 80 2.00 -0.14 39.19
N TRP A 81 3.19 -0.56 39.64
CA TRP A 81 3.80 -1.81 39.20
C TRP A 81 2.97 -3.02 39.63
N PHE A 82 2.56 -3.10 40.90
CA PHE A 82 1.74 -4.20 41.40
C PHE A 82 0.36 -4.26 40.73
N GLU A 83 -0.29 -3.11 40.54
CA GLU A 83 -1.55 -3.01 39.80
C GLU A 83 -1.40 -3.57 38.39
N MET A 84 -0.34 -3.17 37.67
CA MET A 84 -0.09 -3.63 36.32
C MET A 84 0.25 -5.13 36.21
N VAL A 85 0.96 -5.71 37.18
CA VAL A 85 1.30 -7.14 37.20
C VAL A 85 0.11 -8.02 37.55
N CYS A 86 -0.78 -7.51 38.41
CA CYS A 86 -1.97 -8.23 38.84
C CYS A 86 -3.16 -8.07 37.88
N ASP A 87 -3.11 -7.11 36.97
CA ASP A 87 -4.14 -6.86 35.97
C ASP A 87 -3.97 -7.81 34.76
N ASP A 88 -5.00 -8.63 34.50
CA ASP A 88 -5.03 -9.62 33.43
C ASP A 88 -5.22 -9.01 32.03
N GLN A 89 -5.50 -7.70 31.96
CA GLN A 89 -5.51 -6.93 30.72
C GLN A 89 -4.13 -6.80 30.10
N TYR A 90 -3.06 -6.87 30.90
CA TYR A 90 -1.69 -6.69 30.43
C TYR A 90 -0.93 -8.01 30.34
N THR A 91 -0.25 -8.21 29.23
CA THR A 91 0.80 -9.23 29.10
C THR A 91 2.15 -8.54 29.23
N ILE A 92 2.85 -8.80 30.33
CA ILE A 92 4.20 -8.28 30.56
C ILE A 92 5.20 -9.18 29.84
N HIS A 93 5.99 -8.59 28.95
CA HIS A 93 7.04 -9.30 28.20
C HIS A 93 8.39 -9.23 28.93
N ILE A 94 8.76 -8.04 29.38
CA ILE A 94 10.05 -7.75 30.02
C ILE A 94 9.83 -6.69 31.09
N ALA A 95 10.44 -6.88 32.26
CA ALA A 95 10.57 -5.84 33.28
C ALA A 95 12.05 -5.70 33.64
N ASP A 96 12.61 -4.51 33.38
CA ASP A 96 14.02 -4.18 33.60
C ASP A 96 14.16 -3.15 34.71
N PHE A 97 14.88 -3.53 35.77
CA PHE A 97 15.13 -2.69 36.94
C PHE A 97 16.48 -2.01 36.78
N PHE A 98 16.52 -1.00 35.91
CA PHE A 98 17.75 -0.29 35.54
C PHE A 98 18.19 0.77 36.56
N HIS A 99 17.33 1.12 37.52
CA HIS A 99 17.63 2.08 38.59
C HIS A 99 16.92 1.67 39.89
N GLU A 100 17.44 2.11 41.04
CA GLU A 100 16.94 1.77 42.38
C GLU A 100 15.44 2.03 42.60
N ASN A 101 14.86 2.97 41.85
CA ASN A 101 13.48 3.46 42.03
C ASN A 101 12.67 3.44 40.73
N TYR A 102 13.20 2.83 39.66
CA TYR A 102 12.51 2.79 38.37
C TYR A 102 12.57 1.40 37.77
N VAL A 103 11.44 0.96 37.23
CA VAL A 103 11.34 -0.24 36.40
C VAL A 103 10.83 0.15 35.01
N GLN A 104 11.52 -0.33 33.98
CA GLN A 104 11.06 -0.26 32.60
C GLN A 104 10.33 -1.54 32.25
N VAL A 105 9.05 -1.42 31.93
CA VAL A 105 8.18 -2.56 31.61
C VAL A 105 7.80 -2.49 30.14
N PHE A 106 8.08 -3.57 29.41
CA PHE A 106 7.58 -3.81 28.07
C PHE A 106 6.35 -4.71 28.17
N TYR A 107 5.23 -4.26 27.64
CA TYR A 107 3.95 -4.94 27.78
C TYR A 107 3.09 -4.80 26.52
N SER A 108 2.10 -5.66 26.38
CA SER A 108 1.04 -5.52 25.37
C SER A 108 -0.31 -5.78 26.04
N THR A 109 -1.41 -5.47 25.34
CA THR A 109 -2.72 -5.92 25.79
C THR A 109 -2.79 -7.44 25.66
N ASN A 110 -3.49 -8.10 26.57
CA ASN A 110 -3.77 -9.52 26.48
C ASN A 110 -4.54 -9.82 25.17
N GLY A 111 -4.10 -10.82 24.41
CA GLY A 111 -4.63 -11.13 23.09
C GLY A 111 -6.11 -11.49 23.08
N GLU A 112 -6.63 -12.08 24.17
CA GLU A 112 -8.05 -12.41 24.32
C GLU A 112 -8.92 -11.17 24.57
N MET A 113 -8.34 -10.14 25.18
CA MET A 113 -9.03 -8.88 25.49
C MET A 113 -8.77 -7.80 24.44
N HIS A 114 -7.83 -8.03 23.52
CA HIS A 114 -7.44 -7.06 22.51
C HIS A 114 -8.44 -7.04 21.35
N GLU A 115 -9.28 -6.01 21.32
CA GLU A 115 -10.11 -5.74 20.16
C GLU A 115 -9.26 -5.15 19.02
N GLY A 116 -9.30 -5.81 17.86
CA GLY A 116 -8.70 -5.29 16.64
C GLY A 116 -9.33 -3.95 16.21
N SER A 117 -8.60 -3.16 15.42
CA SER A 117 -9.20 -1.95 14.84
C SER A 117 -10.21 -2.33 13.77
N SER A 118 -11.40 -1.71 13.78
CA SER A 118 -12.41 -1.84 12.72
C SER A 118 -11.92 -1.38 11.34
N GLN A 119 -10.82 -0.63 11.28
CA GLN A 119 -10.20 -0.16 10.04
C GLN A 119 -9.20 -1.19 9.45
N ASN A 120 -8.88 -2.24 10.18
CA ASN A 120 -7.94 -3.26 9.72
C ASN A 120 -8.64 -4.32 8.88
N SER A 121 -7.96 -4.77 7.82
CA SER A 121 -8.41 -5.89 7.01
C SER A 121 -7.21 -6.68 6.52
N VAL A 122 -6.86 -7.72 7.27
CA VAL A 122 -5.73 -8.61 6.94
C VAL A 122 -5.96 -9.27 5.57
N VAL A 123 -7.20 -9.55 5.21
CA VAL A 123 -7.58 -10.09 3.91
C VAL A 123 -7.23 -9.12 2.79
N LEU A 124 -7.60 -7.84 2.89
CA LEU A 124 -7.26 -6.85 1.86
C LEU A 124 -5.74 -6.64 1.77
N ALA A 125 -5.04 -6.60 2.91
CA ALA A 125 -3.58 -6.50 2.94
C ALA A 125 -2.90 -7.69 2.22
N ALA A 126 -3.42 -8.90 2.43
CA ALA A 126 -2.95 -10.09 1.74
C ALA A 126 -3.19 -10.01 0.23
N PHE A 127 -4.38 -9.60 -0.21
CA PHE A 127 -4.70 -9.48 -1.64
C PHE A 127 -3.82 -8.47 -2.37
N VAL A 128 -3.58 -7.29 -1.78
CA VAL A 128 -2.68 -6.27 -2.36
C VAL A 128 -1.27 -6.83 -2.53
N THR A 129 -0.75 -7.51 -1.50
CA THR A 129 0.58 -8.13 -1.53
C THR A 129 0.66 -9.25 -2.56
N CYS A 130 -0.38 -10.09 -2.65
CA CYS A 130 -0.47 -11.17 -3.62
C CYS A 130 -0.49 -10.63 -5.05
N HIS A 131 -1.26 -9.58 -5.33
CA HIS A 131 -1.33 -8.98 -6.67
C HIS A 131 0.02 -8.39 -7.10
N GLY A 132 0.71 -7.69 -6.20
CA GLY A 132 2.07 -7.20 -6.46
C GLY A 132 3.04 -8.33 -6.80
N ARG A 133 3.01 -9.43 -6.03
CA ARG A 133 3.84 -10.62 -6.29
C ARG A 133 3.51 -11.32 -7.60
N LEU A 134 2.23 -11.46 -7.94
CA LEU A 134 1.80 -12.07 -9.20
C LEU A 134 2.29 -11.24 -10.38
N LYS A 135 2.17 -9.91 -10.31
CA LYS A 135 2.64 -9.00 -11.35
C LYS A 135 4.15 -9.10 -11.55
N LEU A 136 4.91 -9.12 -10.46
CA LEU A 136 6.37 -9.33 -10.50
C LEU A 136 6.70 -10.70 -11.12
N TYR A 137 5.99 -11.75 -10.71
CA TYR A 137 6.21 -13.11 -11.16
C TYR A 137 5.94 -13.32 -12.66
N GLU A 138 4.96 -12.63 -13.24
CA GLU A 138 4.70 -12.64 -14.69
C GLU A 138 5.92 -12.17 -15.49
N GLU A 139 6.64 -11.15 -15.02
CA GLU A 139 7.87 -10.67 -15.67
C GLU A 139 9.06 -11.58 -15.40
N LEU A 140 9.22 -12.05 -14.15
CA LEU A 140 10.28 -12.99 -13.79
C LEU A 140 10.23 -14.26 -14.65
N LYS A 141 9.02 -14.77 -14.95
CA LYS A 141 8.83 -15.92 -15.84
C LYS A 141 9.36 -15.70 -17.26
N LYS A 142 9.25 -14.48 -17.79
CA LYS A 142 9.73 -14.16 -19.15
C LYS A 142 11.23 -13.96 -19.19
N ILE A 143 11.81 -13.47 -18.09
CA ILE A 143 13.26 -13.26 -17.95
C ILE A 143 13.98 -14.59 -17.63
N ASP A 144 13.35 -15.44 -16.83
CA ASP A 144 13.78 -16.79 -16.44
C ASP A 144 15.19 -16.78 -15.80
N LYS A 145 16.13 -17.59 -16.29
CA LYS A 145 17.47 -17.79 -15.70
C LYS A 145 18.37 -16.55 -15.71
N ARG A 146 17.93 -15.46 -16.33
CA ARG A 146 18.70 -14.21 -16.44
C ARG A 146 18.52 -13.29 -15.24
N VAL A 147 17.56 -13.58 -14.35
CA VAL A 147 17.35 -12.82 -13.12
C VAL A 147 18.50 -13.07 -12.15
N LEU A 148 19.20 -12.00 -11.77
CA LEU A 148 20.21 -12.02 -10.70
C LEU A 148 19.58 -11.81 -9.32
N TYR A 149 18.58 -10.94 -9.25
CA TYR A 149 17.92 -10.55 -8.00
C TYR A 149 16.53 -10.00 -8.27
N PHE A 150 15.64 -10.10 -7.28
CA PHE A 150 14.35 -9.42 -7.29
C PHE A 150 13.95 -9.05 -5.86
N ASN A 151 13.25 -7.92 -5.71
CA ASN A 151 12.72 -7.49 -4.42
C ASN A 151 11.45 -6.65 -4.61
N THR A 152 10.34 -7.10 -4.00
CA THR A 152 9.03 -6.41 -3.90
C THR A 152 8.41 -5.99 -5.25
N ASP A 153 9.03 -5.07 -5.95
CA ASP A 153 8.63 -4.44 -7.21
C ASP A 153 9.81 -4.22 -8.18
N SER A 154 11.00 -4.75 -7.88
CA SER A 154 12.23 -4.56 -8.66
C SER A 154 12.83 -5.90 -9.13
N ILE A 155 13.49 -5.87 -10.29
CA ILE A 155 14.22 -7.00 -10.89
C ILE A 155 15.58 -6.51 -11.37
N ILE A 156 16.63 -7.28 -11.10
CA ILE A 156 17.97 -7.09 -11.65
C ILE A 156 18.26 -8.29 -12.54
N ASP A 157 18.56 -8.07 -13.82
CA ASP A 157 18.83 -9.12 -14.80
C ASP A 157 20.09 -8.86 -15.65
N VAL A 158 20.68 -9.93 -16.20
CA VAL A 158 21.76 -9.85 -17.21
C VAL A 158 21.17 -10.02 -18.59
N ARG A 159 21.66 -9.21 -19.54
CA ARG A 159 21.06 -9.09 -20.88
C ARG A 159 22.12 -9.11 -21.98
N SER A 160 21.81 -9.80 -23.08
CA SER A 160 22.48 -9.70 -24.38
C SER A 160 21.55 -9.08 -25.44
N PRO A 161 22.08 -8.50 -26.54
CA PRO A 161 21.25 -7.88 -27.57
C PRO A 161 20.17 -8.83 -28.12
N GLY A 162 18.93 -8.35 -28.24
CA GLY A 162 17.79 -9.10 -28.77
C GLY A 162 17.02 -9.95 -27.75
N GLN A 163 17.45 -10.02 -26.49
CA GLN A 163 16.69 -10.70 -25.43
C GLN A 163 15.49 -9.87 -24.93
N TYR A 164 14.51 -10.55 -24.36
CA TYR A 164 13.31 -9.91 -23.81
C TYR A 164 13.64 -8.88 -22.73
N ARG A 165 12.99 -7.71 -22.83
CA ARG A 165 12.98 -6.64 -21.82
C ARG A 165 11.54 -6.46 -21.31
N PRO A 166 11.33 -6.29 -19.99
CA PRO A 166 10.07 -5.76 -19.47
C PRO A 166 9.70 -4.48 -20.22
N ILE A 167 8.42 -4.36 -20.57
CA ILE A 167 7.93 -3.17 -21.25
C ILE A 167 7.98 -2.03 -20.23
N LEU A 168 8.76 -1.00 -20.55
CA LEU A 168 8.82 0.20 -19.73
C LEU A 168 7.69 1.16 -20.09
N GLY A 169 7.26 1.93 -19.10
CA GLY A 169 6.26 2.97 -19.30
C GLY A 169 6.21 3.94 -18.13
N ASP A 170 5.53 5.06 -18.35
CA ASP A 170 5.40 6.14 -17.37
C ASP A 170 4.10 6.04 -16.54
N TYR A 171 3.32 4.97 -16.69
CA TYR A 171 2.03 4.82 -16.02
C TYR A 171 2.11 3.99 -14.74
N LEU A 172 1.08 4.12 -13.90
CA LEU A 172 0.98 3.36 -12.66
C LEU A 172 1.02 1.85 -12.94
N GLY A 173 2.00 1.17 -12.35
CA GLY A 173 2.18 -0.28 -12.49
C GLY A 173 3.09 -0.70 -13.65
N ASP A 174 3.57 0.25 -14.46
CA ASP A 174 4.61 -0.02 -15.46
C ASP A 174 5.99 -0.14 -14.79
N PHE A 175 6.88 -0.89 -15.42
CA PHE A 175 8.28 -0.93 -15.02
C PHE A 175 8.99 0.34 -15.50
N THR A 176 9.94 0.81 -14.71
CA THR A 176 10.84 1.93 -15.06
C THR A 176 12.29 1.46 -14.98
N ASP A 177 13.19 2.11 -15.72
CA ASP A 177 14.65 1.82 -15.70
C ASP A 177 15.34 2.44 -14.48
#